data_AF-A0A844WXA3-F1
#
_entry.id   AF-A0A844WXA3-F1
#
_cell.length_a   1.000
_cell.length_b   1.000
_cell.length_c   1.000
_cell.angle_alpha   90.00
_cell.angle_beta   90.00
_cell.angle_gamma   90.00
#
_symmetry.space_group_name_H-M   'P 1'
#
loop_
_entity.id
_entity.type
_entity.pdbx_description
1 polymer ?
#
loop_
_entity_poly.entity_id
_entity_poly.type
_entity_poly.pdbx_seq_one_letter_code
_entity_poly.pdbx_strand_id
1 'polypeptide(L)'
;MKYEDICLAIIEFSNLGYDLIFDICSTYDGYSLGKIHCKNVQEFKCRNELNEEELFGSYIALLKIESETLIMESGEIWIKVVCKEISSTIVYS
;
A
#
# COMPACT_ATOMS: atom_id res chain seq x y z
N MET A 1 12.56 3.72 -0.31
CA MET A 1 12.28 2.79 0.79
C MET A 1 11.64 1.54 0.21
N LYS A 2 11.93 0.35 0.73
CA LYS A 2 11.49 -0.94 0.17
C LYS A 2 11.08 -1.88 1.31
N TYR A 3 9.97 -2.58 1.15
CA TYR A 3 9.52 -3.64 2.06
C TYR A 3 9.09 -4.85 1.23
N GLU A 4 9.36 -6.04 1.74
CA GLU A 4 9.07 -7.31 1.09
C GLU A 4 8.20 -8.14 2.02
N ASP A 5 7.37 -9.00 1.45
CA ASP A 5 6.53 -9.95 2.19
C ASP A 5 5.62 -9.27 3.22
N ILE A 6 4.79 -8.33 2.75
CA ILE A 6 3.81 -7.63 3.56
C ILE A 6 2.37 -8.00 3.17
N CYS A 7 1.42 -7.68 4.03
CA CYS A 7 0.00 -7.84 3.79
C CYS A 7 -0.65 -6.47 3.67
N LEU A 8 -1.45 -6.25 2.62
CA LEU A 8 -2.27 -5.05 2.49
C LEU A 8 -3.55 -5.25 3.28
N ALA A 9 -3.65 -4.61 4.45
CA ALA A 9 -4.84 -4.75 5.28
C ALA A 9 -5.99 -3.87 4.76
N ILE A 10 -5.75 -2.57 4.57
CA ILE A 10 -6.79 -1.61 4.19
C ILE A 10 -6.20 -0.51 3.30
N ILE A 11 -7.04 0.01 2.39
CA ILE A 11 -6.84 1.29 1.71
C ILE A 11 -7.95 2.25 2.16
N GLU A 12 -7.58 3.38 2.74
CA GLU A 12 -8.50 4.40 3.22
C GLU A 12 -8.32 5.69 2.41
N PHE A 13 -9.44 6.25 1.92
CA PHE A 13 -9.49 7.58 1.34
C PHE A 13 -9.80 8.59 2.45
N SER A 14 -8.94 9.61 2.59
CA SER A 14 -9.10 10.65 3.61
C SER A 14 -9.01 12.04 2.97
N ASN A 15 -9.24 13.09 3.77
CA ASN A 15 -9.18 14.48 3.31
C ASN A 15 -10.01 14.71 2.04
N LEU A 16 -11.32 14.38 2.09
CA LEU A 16 -12.24 14.47 0.94
C LEU A 16 -11.81 13.63 -0.29
N GLY A 17 -10.99 12.61 -0.08
CA GLY A 17 -10.49 11.72 -1.13
C GLY A 17 -9.18 12.17 -1.77
N TYR A 18 -8.57 13.27 -1.31
CA TYR A 18 -7.28 13.73 -1.81
C TYR A 18 -6.10 12.93 -1.26
N ASP A 19 -6.27 12.24 -0.13
CA ASP A 19 -5.20 11.51 0.53
C ASP A 19 -5.56 10.01 0.56
N LEU A 20 -4.53 9.17 0.38
CA LEU A 20 -4.64 7.72 0.50
C LEU A 20 -3.79 7.24 1.67
N ILE A 21 -4.36 6.39 2.51
CA ILE A 21 -3.69 5.75 3.62
C ILE A 21 -3.73 4.24 3.41
N PHE A 22 -2.56 3.60 3.46
CA PHE A 22 -2.42 2.16 3.36
C PHE A 22 -2.02 1.60 4.71
N ASP A 23 -2.82 0.69 5.26
CA ASP A 23 -2.46 -0.06 6.47
C ASP A 23 -1.78 -1.37 6.05
N ILE A 24 -0.61 -1.60 6.62
CA ILE A 24 0.29 -2.70 6.26
C ILE A 24 0.45 -3.60 7.46
N CYS A 25 0.21 -4.90 7.26
CA CYS A 25 0.35 -5.93 8.28
C CYS A 25 1.43 -6.94 7.90
N SER A 26 1.90 -7.67 8.90
CA SER A 26 2.81 -8.80 8.75
C SER A 26 2.05 -9.98 8.14
N THR A 27 2.68 -10.65 7.17
CA THR A 27 2.15 -11.88 6.57
C THR A 27 2.29 -13.09 7.49
N TYR A 28 3.09 -12.99 8.56
CA TYR A 28 3.41 -14.10 9.45
C TYR A 28 2.40 -14.25 10.59
N ASP A 29 2.01 -13.13 11.20
CA ASP A 29 1.17 -13.09 12.41
C ASP A 29 -0.02 -12.15 12.28
N GLY A 30 -0.14 -11.41 11.17
CA GLY A 30 -1.25 -10.48 10.91
C GLY A 30 -1.19 -9.18 11.71
N TYR A 31 -0.16 -8.95 12.54
CA TYR A 31 -0.04 -7.71 13.29
C TYR A 31 0.31 -6.53 12.38
N SER A 32 -0.21 -5.34 12.74
CA SER A 32 0.08 -4.11 11.99
C SER A 32 1.57 -3.78 12.08
N LEU A 33 2.18 -3.59 10.93
CA LEU A 33 3.55 -3.10 10.76
C LEU A 33 3.60 -1.58 10.71
N GLY A 34 2.51 -0.94 10.29
CA GLY A 34 2.35 0.51 10.26
C GLY A 34 1.58 0.97 9.04
N LYS A 35 1.66 2.27 8.75
CA LYS A 35 0.88 2.91 7.70
C LYS A 35 1.75 3.68 6.73
N ILE A 36 1.30 3.79 5.49
CA ILE A 36 1.85 4.70 4.48
C ILE A 36 0.80 5.73 4.16
N HIS A 37 1.16 7.00 4.31
CA HIS A 37 0.31 8.13 4.00
C HIS A 37 0.80 8.78 2.70
N CYS A 38 -0.06 8.75 1.68
CA CYS A 38 0.14 9.44 0.41
C CYS A 38 -0.76 10.68 0.39
N LYS A 39 -0.17 11.88 0.52
CA LYS A 39 -0.91 13.14 0.61
C LYS A 39 -0.98 13.86 -0.72
N ASN A 40 -2.12 14.49 -1.01
CA ASN A 40 -2.40 15.17 -2.28
C ASN A 40 -2.11 14.28 -3.49
N VAL A 41 -2.83 13.16 -3.58
CA VAL A 41 -2.73 12.17 -4.65
C VAL A 41 -3.05 12.83 -6.00
N GLN A 42 -2.14 12.61 -6.94
CA GLN A 42 -2.23 13.09 -8.33
C GLN A 42 -2.66 11.96 -9.27
N GLU A 43 -2.22 10.74 -8.99
CA GLU A 43 -2.56 9.54 -9.76
C GLU A 43 -2.73 8.36 -8.81
N PHE A 44 -3.83 7.62 -8.98
CA PHE A 44 -4.04 6.32 -8.33
C PHE A 44 -4.43 5.30 -9.40
N LYS A 45 -3.66 4.22 -9.50
CA LYS A 45 -3.94 3.07 -10.35
C LYS A 45 -3.90 1.81 -9.50
N CYS A 46 -4.93 1.00 -9.64
CA CYS A 46 -5.03 -0.30 -9.02
C CYS A 46 -5.43 -1.31 -10.10
N ARG A 47 -4.59 -2.31 -10.31
CA ARG A 47 -4.91 -3.51 -11.05
C ARG A 47 -5.05 -4.63 -10.04
N ASN A 48 -6.25 -5.20 -9.99
CA ASN A 48 -6.57 -6.34 -9.15
C ASN A 48 -7.17 -7.42 -10.05
N GLU A 49 -6.42 -8.50 -10.26
CA GLU A 49 -6.83 -9.66 -11.07
C GLU A 49 -7.13 -10.89 -10.19
N LEU A 50 -7.32 -10.68 -8.89
CA LEU A 50 -7.80 -11.73 -7.98
C LEU A 50 -9.18 -12.20 -8.46
N ASN A 51 -9.29 -13.48 -8.83
CA ASN A 51 -10.50 -14.09 -9.37
C ASN A 51 -11.58 -14.25 -8.28
N GLU A 52 -12.26 -13.15 -7.93
CA GLU A 52 -13.26 -13.04 -6.85
C GLU A 52 -12.67 -13.08 -5.42
N GLU A 53 -11.34 -13.14 -5.26
CA GLU A 53 -10.71 -13.05 -3.93
C GLU A 53 -10.62 -11.61 -3.40
N GLU A 54 -10.56 -11.48 -2.08
CA GLU A 54 -10.50 -10.17 -1.42
C GLU A 54 -9.11 -9.52 -1.55
N LEU A 55 -9.07 -8.29 -2.05
CA LEU A 55 -7.84 -7.47 -2.11
C LEU A 55 -7.27 -7.17 -0.72
N PHE A 56 -8.13 -7.08 0.29
CA PHE A 56 -7.74 -6.80 1.66
C PHE A 56 -7.34 -8.11 2.35
N GLY A 57 -6.24 -8.08 3.08
CA GLY A 57 -5.59 -9.30 3.57
C GLY A 57 -4.68 -9.95 2.52
N SER A 58 -4.58 -9.38 1.31
CA SER A 58 -3.74 -9.94 0.25
C SER A 58 -2.25 -9.77 0.53
N TYR A 59 -1.50 -10.82 0.19
CA TYR A 59 -0.05 -10.80 0.18
C TYR A 59 0.48 -9.86 -0.91
N ILE A 60 1.35 -8.95 -0.50
CA ILE A 60 2.08 -8.02 -1.35
C ILE A 60 3.57 -8.40 -1.30
N ALA A 61 4.09 -8.95 -2.40
CA ALA A 61 5.47 -9.37 -2.50
C ALA A 61 6.45 -8.21 -2.35
N LEU A 62 6.13 -7.06 -2.97
CA LEU A 62 6.98 -5.89 -2.94
C LEU A 62 6.18 -4.61 -2.72
N LEU A 63 6.62 -3.82 -1.76
CA LEU A 63 6.29 -2.42 -1.60
C LEU A 63 7.52 -1.55 -1.81
N LYS A 64 7.40 -0.54 -2.66
CA LYS A 64 8.48 0.38 -3.00
C LYS A 64 7.99 1.83 -2.96
N ILE A 65 8.75 2.68 -2.28
CA ILE A 65 8.55 4.13 -2.26
C ILE A 65 9.79 4.78 -2.88
N GLU A 66 9.58 5.51 -3.98
CA GLU A 66 10.61 6.27 -4.68
C GLU A 66 10.12 7.68 -4.98
N SER A 67 10.80 8.68 -4.40
CA SER A 67 10.42 10.09 -4.49
C SER A 67 8.97 10.30 -4.05
N GLU A 68 8.08 10.56 -5.01
CA GLU A 68 6.67 10.89 -4.87
C GLU A 68 5.75 9.74 -5.34
N THR A 69 6.32 8.54 -5.52
CA THR A 69 5.61 7.37 -6.04
C THR A 69 5.69 6.20 -5.07
N LEU A 70 4.52 5.64 -4.75
CA LEU A 70 4.35 4.35 -4.08
C LEU A 70 3.98 3.30 -5.13
N ILE A 71 4.64 2.15 -5.09
CA ILE A 71 4.33 0.98 -5.91
C ILE A 71 4.17 -0.21 -4.97
N MET A 72 3.08 -0.97 -5.11
CA MET A 72 2.90 -2.28 -4.50
C MET A 72 2.66 -3.29 -5.62
N GLU A 73 3.36 -4.42 -5.58
CA GLU A 73 3.22 -5.46 -6.61
C GLU A 73 3.29 -6.87 -6.02
N SER A 74 2.42 -7.74 -6.53
CA SER A 74 2.34 -9.15 -6.17
C SER A 74 1.51 -9.90 -7.20
N GLY A 75 2.16 -10.50 -8.20
CA GLY A 75 1.49 -11.28 -9.26
C GLY A 75 0.28 -10.57 -9.88
N GLU A 76 -0.91 -10.93 -9.39
CA GLU A 76 -2.23 -10.46 -9.81
C GLU A 76 -2.60 -9.05 -9.30
N ILE A 77 -1.86 -8.52 -8.31
CA ILE A 77 -2.07 -7.21 -7.71
C ILE A 77 -0.95 -6.26 -8.13
N TRP A 78 -1.34 -5.08 -8.61
CA TRP A 78 -0.42 -3.97 -8.84
C TRP A 78 -1.09 -2.65 -8.49
N ILE A 79 -0.50 -1.90 -7.57
CA ILE A 79 -0.97 -0.59 -7.13
C ILE A 79 0.13 0.43 -7.36
N LYS A 80 -0.23 1.56 -7.95
CA LYS A 80 0.65 2.73 -8.08
C LYS A 80 -0.07 3.98 -7.60
N VAL A 81 0.60 4.74 -6.76
CA VAL A 81 0.16 6.06 -6.30
C VAL A 81 1.25 7.07 -6.61
N VAL A 82 0.89 8.19 -7.23
CA VAL A 82 1.74 9.37 -7.34
C VAL A 82 1.12 10.48 -6.51
N CYS A 83 1.88 11.09 -5.61
CA CYS A 83 1.37 12.09 -4.66
C CYS A 83 2.49 13.07 -4.25
N LYS A 84 2.13 14.22 -3.69
CA LYS A 84 3.12 15.25 -3.35
C LYS A 84 4.02 14.89 -2.17
N GLU A 85 3.52 14.07 -1.25
CA GLU A 85 4.23 13.71 -0.04
C GLU A 85 3.88 12.28 0.35
N ILE A 86 4.91 11.48 0.61
CA ILE A 86 4.78 10.14 1.17
C ILE A 86 5.46 10.12 2.52
N SER A 87 4.73 9.70 3.55
CA SER A 87 5.30 9.37 4.86
C SER A 87 4.95 7.94 5.24
N SER A 88 5.86 7.28 5.97
CA SER A 88 5.71 5.89 6.40
C SER A 88 5.94 5.82 7.90
N THR A 89 5.06 5.13 8.61
CA THR A 89 5.25 4.74 10.02
C THR A 89 5.59 3.27 10.17
N ILE A 90 5.82 2.56 9.06
CA ILE A 90 6.18 1.14 9.07
C ILE A 90 7.45 0.93 9.90
N VAL A 91 7.36 0.00 10.86
CA VAL A 91 8.48 -0.45 11.69
C VAL A 91 8.86 -1.86 11.23
N TYR A 92 9.89 -1.95 10.39
CA TYR A 92 10.57 -3.22 10.13
C TYR A 92 11.76 -3.33 11.07
N SER A 93 11.77 -4.35 11.92
CA SER A 93 12.93 -4.74 12.75
C SER A 93 13.83 -5.70 12.00
#